data_AF-A0A2X1N4B5-F1
#
_entry.id   AF-A0A2X1N4B5-F1
#
_cell.length_a   1.000
_cell.length_b   1.000
_cell.length_c   1.000
_cell.angle_alpha   90.00
_cell.angle_beta   90.00
_cell.angle_gamma   90.00
#
_symmetry.space_group_name_H-M   'P 1'
#
loop_
_entity.id
_entity.type
_entity.pdbx_description
1 polymer ?
#
loop_
_entity_poly.entity_id
_entity_poly.type
_entity_poly.pdbx_seq_one_letter_code
_entity_poly.pdbx_strand_id
1 'polypeptide(L)'
;MATGKAQGKGPVGFSAAMLPFLQNRDAQAVQRQRVADNFPGSDAYYNYVLTLFGQGWDQHRFRFSTKGELLPDWGQECANSH
;
A
#
# COMPACT_ATOMS: atom_id res chain seq x y z
N MET A 1 -5.54 -9.73 29.50
CA MET A 1 -5.11 -10.56 28.35
C MET A 1 -5.77 -10.02 27.09
N ALA A 2 -5.03 -9.79 26.02
CA ALA A 2 -5.60 -9.38 24.73
C ALA A 2 -6.15 -10.61 23.99
N THR A 3 -7.40 -10.55 23.51
CA THR A 3 -8.15 -11.73 23.01
C THR A 3 -8.00 -11.97 21.49
N GLY A 4 -7.37 -11.05 20.75
CA GLY A 4 -7.18 -11.18 19.30
C GLY A 4 -8.47 -11.17 18.46
N LYS A 5 -9.64 -10.88 19.06
CA LYS A 5 -10.92 -10.82 18.34
C LYS A 5 -10.94 -9.61 17.40
N ALA A 6 -11.13 -9.85 16.11
CA ALA A 6 -11.40 -8.81 15.12
C ALA A 6 -12.90 -8.52 15.03
N GLN A 7 -13.27 -7.29 14.68
CA GLN A 7 -14.67 -6.87 14.51
C GLN A 7 -14.84 -6.02 13.26
N GLY A 8 -15.98 -6.21 12.57
CA GLY A 8 -16.35 -5.45 11.39
C GLY A 8 -15.56 -5.83 10.13
N LYS A 9 -15.81 -5.08 9.04
CA LYS A 9 -15.03 -5.15 7.80
C LYS A 9 -14.20 -3.88 7.69
N GLY A 10 -12.88 -4.02 7.64
CA GLY A 10 -11.98 -2.88 7.45
C GLY A 10 -12.21 -2.18 6.10
N PRO A 11 -11.97 -0.86 6.02
CA PRO A 11 -12.13 -0.09 4.79
C PRO A 11 -11.09 -0.50 3.74
N VAL A 12 -11.29 -0.10 2.47
CA VAL A 12 -10.39 -0.48 1.37
C VAL A 12 -8.94 -0.04 1.59
N GLY A 13 -8.72 1.09 2.27
CA GLY A 13 -7.37 1.56 2.60
C GLY A 13 -6.58 0.56 3.44
N PHE A 14 -7.24 -0.21 4.30
CA PHE A 14 -6.58 -1.25 5.09
C PHE A 14 -6.13 -2.42 4.20
N SER A 15 -6.97 -2.82 3.24
CA SER A 15 -6.61 -3.83 2.24
C SER A 15 -5.37 -3.42 1.45
N ALA A 16 -5.29 -2.15 1.04
CA ALA A 16 -4.13 -1.64 0.33
C ALA A 16 -2.88 -1.59 1.22
N ALA A 17 -2.99 -1.10 2.46
CA ALA A 17 -1.89 -1.02 3.40
C ALA A 17 -1.30 -2.40 3.77
N MET A 18 -2.08 -3.47 3.64
CA MET A 18 -1.64 -4.84 3.87
C MET A 18 -0.90 -5.47 2.68
N LEU A 19 -0.94 -4.88 1.48
CA LEU A 19 -0.30 -5.44 0.28
C LEU A 19 1.20 -5.74 0.48
N PRO A 20 2.01 -4.84 1.08
CA PRO A 20 3.43 -5.11 1.32
C PRO A 20 3.66 -6.28 2.27
N PHE A 21 2.81 -6.41 3.29
CA PHE A 21 2.90 -7.49 4.26
C PHE A 21 2.50 -8.84 3.67
N LEU A 22 1.55 -8.85 2.72
CA LEU A 22 1.04 -10.05 2.08
C LEU A 22 1.88 -10.51 0.88
N GLN A 23 3.00 -9.84 0.58
CA GLN A 23 3.87 -10.23 -0.54
C GLN A 23 4.14 -11.74 -0.58
N ASN A 24 4.06 -12.33 -1.79
CA ASN A 24 4.26 -13.76 -2.04
C ASN A 24 3.23 -14.68 -1.35
N ARG A 25 2.02 -14.19 -1.08
CA ARG A 25 0.90 -14.99 -0.55
C ARG A 25 -0.32 -14.84 -1.43
N ASP A 26 -1.13 -15.89 -1.56
CA ASP A 26 -2.37 -15.87 -2.34
C ASP A 26 -3.35 -14.77 -1.89
N ALA A 27 -3.34 -14.47 -0.59
CA ALA A 27 -4.14 -13.39 -0.01
C ALA A 27 -3.84 -12.00 -0.60
N GLN A 28 -2.62 -11.77 -1.12
CA GLN A 28 -2.26 -10.51 -1.78
C GLN A 28 -3.12 -10.27 -3.01
N ALA A 29 -3.35 -11.29 -3.84
CA ALA A 29 -4.15 -11.17 -5.05
C ALA A 29 -5.60 -10.77 -4.72
N VAL A 30 -6.18 -11.36 -3.67
CA VAL A 30 -7.53 -11.02 -3.19
C VAL A 30 -7.61 -9.57 -2.69
N GLN A 31 -6.62 -9.12 -1.91
CA GLN A 31 -6.60 -7.71 -1.45
C GLN A 31 -6.36 -6.74 -2.62
N ARG A 32 -5.48 -7.09 -3.56
CA ARG A 32 -5.22 -6.28 -4.76
C ARG A 32 -6.48 -6.10 -5.59
N GLN A 33 -7.22 -7.18 -5.83
CA GLN A 33 -8.50 -7.13 -6.55
C GLN A 33 -9.51 -6.25 -5.82
N ARG A 34 -9.66 -6.42 -4.50
CA ARG A 34 -10.58 -5.59 -3.70
C ARG A 34 -10.26 -4.10 -3.79
N VAL A 35 -8.98 -3.73 -3.80
CA VAL A 35 -8.53 -2.34 -3.93
C VAL A 35 -8.79 -1.81 -5.34
N ALA A 36 -8.60 -2.62 -6.38
CA ALA A 36 -8.94 -2.24 -7.76
C ALA A 36 -10.45 -2.00 -7.93
N ASP A 37 -11.29 -2.87 -7.35
CA ASP A 37 -12.75 -2.80 -7.48
C ASP A 37 -13.36 -1.66 -6.64
N ASN A 38 -12.72 -1.28 -5.54
CA ASN A 38 -13.25 -0.32 -4.56
C ASN A 38 -12.30 0.85 -4.35
N PHE A 39 -11.72 1.37 -5.42
CA PHE A 39 -10.78 2.48 -5.32
C PHE A 39 -11.43 3.67 -4.57
N PRO A 40 -10.79 4.21 -3.53
CA PRO A 40 -11.41 5.25 -2.70
C PRO A 40 -11.65 6.54 -3.49
N GLY A 41 -12.79 7.17 -3.25
CA GLY A 41 -13.11 8.50 -3.77
C GLY A 41 -12.23 9.60 -3.18
N SER A 42 -12.28 10.80 -3.79
CA SER A 42 -11.51 11.97 -3.37
C SER A 42 -11.93 12.54 -2.00
N ASP A 43 -13.10 12.17 -1.51
CA ASP A 43 -13.64 12.50 -0.19
C ASP A 43 -13.08 11.62 0.94
N ALA A 44 -12.49 10.46 0.60
CA ALA A 44 -12.00 9.48 1.55
C ALA A 44 -10.48 9.59 1.78
N TYR A 45 -10.00 10.78 2.18
CA TYR A 45 -8.56 11.12 2.31
C TYR A 45 -7.71 10.00 2.94
N TYR A 46 -8.11 9.48 4.10
CA TYR A 46 -7.32 8.47 4.81
C TYR A 46 -7.20 7.15 4.01
N ASN A 47 -8.32 6.68 3.44
CA ASN A 47 -8.31 5.48 2.60
C ASN A 47 -7.51 5.72 1.32
N TYR A 48 -7.59 6.93 0.77
CA TYR A 48 -6.88 7.34 -0.43
C TYR A 48 -5.36 7.30 -0.22
N VAL A 49 -4.86 7.93 0.86
CA VAL A 49 -3.44 7.91 1.19
C VAL A 49 -2.92 6.49 1.44
N LEU A 50 -3.67 5.67 2.20
CA LEU A 50 -3.30 4.26 2.41
C LEU A 50 -3.28 3.46 1.10
N THR A 51 -4.21 3.77 0.20
CA THR A 51 -4.26 3.14 -1.13
C THR A 51 -3.06 3.50 -1.97
N LEU A 52 -2.66 4.78 -1.99
CA LEU A 52 -1.46 5.23 -2.69
C LEU A 52 -0.19 4.56 -2.15
N PHE A 53 -0.02 4.46 -0.83
CA PHE A 53 1.14 3.78 -0.25
C PHE A 53 1.16 2.29 -0.59
N GLY A 54 0.04 1.61 -0.37
CA GLY A 54 -0.08 0.17 -0.63
C GLY A 54 0.13 -0.18 -2.09
N GLN A 55 -0.57 0.51 -2.99
CA GLN A 55 -0.46 0.29 -4.43
C GLN A 55 0.87 0.78 -5.00
N GLY A 56 1.38 1.91 -4.54
CA GLY A 56 2.68 2.43 -4.99
C GLY A 56 3.80 1.43 -4.68
N TRP A 57 3.74 0.80 -3.51
CA TRP A 57 4.64 -0.31 -3.18
C TRP A 57 4.35 -1.53 -4.05
N ASP A 58 3.11 -1.97 -4.18
CA ASP A 58 2.74 -3.17 -4.95
C ASP A 58 3.13 -3.06 -6.45
N GLN A 59 3.04 -1.85 -7.01
CA GLN A 59 3.42 -1.51 -8.39
C GLN A 59 4.92 -1.21 -8.58
N HIS A 60 5.76 -1.45 -7.57
CA HIS A 60 7.21 -1.19 -7.60
C HIS A 60 7.61 0.28 -7.82
N ARG A 61 6.71 1.25 -7.58
CA ARG A 61 7.01 2.69 -7.75
C ARG A 61 8.01 3.23 -6.73
N PHE A 62 8.13 2.57 -5.59
CA PHE A 62 9.17 2.85 -4.59
C PHE A 62 9.51 1.60 -3.78
N ARG A 63 10.73 1.53 -3.26
CA ARG A 63 11.20 0.53 -2.30
C ARG A 63 11.97 1.21 -1.18
N PHE A 64 12.25 0.46 -0.12
CA PHE A 64 13.18 0.89 0.92
C PHE A 64 14.44 0.04 0.86
N SER A 65 15.60 0.68 0.99
CA SER A 65 16.88 -0.04 1.14
C SER A 65 16.94 -0.74 2.49
N THR A 66 17.88 -1.65 2.67
CA THR A 66 18.12 -2.31 3.98
C THR A 66 18.51 -1.32 5.09
N LYS A 67 18.96 -0.11 4.71
CA LYS A 67 19.26 1.00 5.62
C LYS A 67 18.08 1.95 5.84
N GLY A 68 16.92 1.68 5.21
CA GLY A 68 15.71 2.50 5.32
C GLY A 68 15.64 3.69 4.37
N GLU A 69 16.53 3.78 3.37
CA GLU A 69 16.49 4.86 2.39
C GLU A 69 15.35 4.62 1.40
N LEU A 70 14.62 5.68 1.03
CA LEU A 70 13.59 5.62 0.00
C LEU A 70 14.24 5.53 -1.39
N LEU A 71 13.90 4.49 -2.13
CA LEU A 71 14.35 4.23 -3.50
C LEU A 71 13.14 4.37 -4.44
N PRO A 72 12.88 5.56 -4.99
CA PRO A 72 11.79 5.76 -5.94
C PRO A 72 12.17 5.31 -7.36
N ASP A 73 11.17 4.93 -8.14
CA ASP A 73 11.34 4.41 -9.52
C ASP A 73 11.23 5.48 -10.62
N TRP A 74 11.25 6.77 -10.27
CA TRP A 74 11.15 7.87 -11.26
C TRP A 74 12.47 8.16 -12.02
N GLY A 75 13.46 7.26 -11.97
CA GLY A 75 14.75 7.40 -12.66
C GLY A 75 15.68 8.44 -12.02
N GLN A 76 16.98 8.48 -12.37
CA GLN A 76 17.92 9.45 -11.77
C GLN A 76 17.67 10.93 -12.14
N GLU A 77 16.72 11.22 -13.03
CA GLU A 77 16.49 12.58 -13.56
C GLU A 77 16.00 13.59 -12.52
N CYS A 78 15.42 13.17 -11.39
CA CYS A 78 15.03 14.10 -10.30
C CYS A 78 15.88 13.96 -9.01
N ALA A 79 16.96 13.17 -9.03
CA ALA A 79 17.84 12.98 -7.86
C ALA A 79 18.89 14.10 -7.73
N ASN A 80 19.09 14.86 -8.81
CA ASN A 80 19.91 16.06 -8.83
C ASN A 80 19.00 17.29 -8.99
N SER A 81 18.48 17.81 -7.87
CA SER A 81 18.20 19.24 -7.83
C SER A 81 19.54 19.92 -7.62
N HIS A 82 19.98 20.68 -8.62
CA HIS A 82 21.13 21.58 -8.54
C HIS A 82 21.04 22.53 -7.35
#